data_AF-A0AA85JEI1-F1
#
_entry.id   AF-A0AA85JEI1-F1
#
_cell.length_a   1.000
_cell.length_b   1.000
_cell.length_c   1.000
_cell.angle_alpha   90.00
_cell.angle_beta   90.00
_cell.angle_gamma   90.00
#
_symmetry.space_group_name_H-M   'P 1'
#
loop_
_entity.id
_entity.type
_entity.pdbx_description
1 polymer ?
#
loop_
_entity_poly.entity_id
_entity_poly.type
_entity_poly.pdbx_seq_one_letter_code
_entity_poly.pdbx_strand_id
1 'polypeptide(L)'
;MHKKTTRSTTTKRPAPPIPVLCWREVRSDRRSDFVPYSELHRKLYEINNELSKLELQARSIQTRIKEMSGKDRNVKELLNQWLHTVQMKDNLFKKESELLQRLRCQELEDRHAELEYELRMLLAKQDILKTKEEKAREEELIADLIYIVDKRAELVESVENVKVKVRGRSSTRKSLENKFKKLCLTMSHASLLHKGSSAQNYSTRKDRKSRASSIFRFKNN
;
A
#
# COMPACT_ATOMS: atom_id res chain seq x y z
N MET A 1 -10.61 -78.71 32.33
CA MET A 1 -9.29 -78.07 32.21
C MET A 1 -9.27 -77.23 30.94
N HIS A 2 -9.32 -75.90 31.05
CA HIS A 2 -9.38 -75.01 29.88
C HIS A 2 -7.97 -74.52 29.54
N LYS A 3 -7.48 -74.90 28.36
CA LYS A 3 -6.16 -74.49 27.85
C LYS A 3 -6.21 -73.00 27.47
N LYS A 4 -5.44 -72.16 28.17
CA LYS A 4 -5.23 -70.76 27.80
C LYS A 4 -4.37 -70.73 26.53
N THR A 5 -4.94 -70.23 25.45
CA THR A 5 -4.20 -69.94 24.21
C THR A 5 -3.43 -68.64 24.42
N THR A 6 -2.10 -68.72 24.51
CA THR A 6 -1.21 -67.55 24.57
C THR A 6 -1.15 -66.90 23.19
N ARG A 7 -1.77 -65.72 23.08
CA ARG A 7 -1.75 -64.91 21.86
C ARG A 7 -0.35 -64.29 21.72
N SER A 8 0.40 -64.71 20.71
CA SER A 8 1.76 -64.20 20.44
C SER A 8 1.72 -62.69 20.20
N THR A 9 2.38 -61.92 21.06
CA THR A 9 2.66 -60.50 20.83
C THR A 9 3.75 -60.40 19.78
N THR A 10 3.39 -60.37 18.50
CA THR A 10 4.34 -60.05 17.43
C THR A 10 4.69 -58.58 17.56
N THR A 11 5.77 -58.27 18.27
CA THR A 11 6.37 -56.93 18.33
C THR A 11 6.76 -56.56 16.91
N LYS A 12 5.97 -55.69 16.26
CA LYS A 12 6.28 -55.16 14.93
C LYS A 12 7.68 -54.53 15.00
N ARG A 13 8.52 -54.80 14.00
CA ARG A 13 9.84 -54.19 13.92
C ARG A 13 9.68 -52.66 13.88
N PRO A 14 10.58 -51.91 14.53
CA PRO A 14 10.50 -50.46 14.52
C PRO A 14 10.53 -49.91 13.08
N ALA A 15 9.68 -48.93 12.79
CA ALA A 15 9.56 -48.36 11.45
C ALA A 15 10.91 -47.77 10.99
N PRO A 16 11.36 -48.03 9.75
CA PRO A 16 12.62 -47.48 9.28
C PRO A 16 12.63 -45.94 9.38
N PRO A 17 13.79 -45.33 9.64
CA PRO A 17 13.92 -43.88 9.75
C PRO A 17 13.46 -43.20 8.44
N ILE A 18 12.73 -42.09 8.58
CA ILE A 18 12.25 -41.31 7.45
C ILE A 18 13.48 -40.71 6.75
N PRO A 19 13.68 -40.92 5.43
CA PRO A 19 14.77 -40.29 4.70
C PRO A 19 14.63 -38.77 4.78
N VAL A 20 15.64 -38.09 5.34
CA VAL A 20 15.69 -36.63 5.32
C VAL A 20 16.03 -36.21 3.88
N LEU A 21 15.02 -35.75 3.13
CA LEU A 21 15.27 -35.09 1.85
C LEU A 21 16.08 -33.81 2.10
N CYS A 22 16.98 -33.49 1.16
CA CYS A 22 17.79 -32.28 1.20
C CYS A 22 16.94 -31.03 1.45
N TRP A 23 17.58 -29.99 2.01
CA TRP A 23 17.00 -28.68 2.24
C TRP A 23 16.00 -28.33 1.14
N ARG A 24 14.74 -28.09 1.51
CA ARG A 24 13.80 -27.48 0.57
C ARG A 24 14.38 -26.11 0.25
N GLU A 25 15.02 -26.00 -0.90
CA GLU A 25 15.40 -24.72 -1.43
C GLU A 25 14.11 -24.00 -1.83
N VAL A 26 13.53 -23.27 -0.85
CA VAL A 26 12.34 -22.43 -1.00
C VAL A 26 12.50 -21.46 -2.18
N ARG A 27 13.75 -21.22 -2.61
CA ARG A 27 14.17 -20.35 -3.69
C ARG A 27 13.68 -20.76 -5.09
N SER A 28 13.24 -22.00 -5.29
CA SER A 28 13.10 -22.60 -6.63
C SER A 28 11.68 -23.09 -6.98
N ASP A 29 10.61 -22.61 -6.33
CA ASP A 29 9.28 -22.84 -6.91
C ASP A 29 9.16 -22.06 -8.23
N ARG A 30 8.66 -22.67 -9.30
CA ARG A 30 8.56 -22.04 -10.64
C ARG A 30 7.54 -20.88 -10.70
N ARG A 31 6.97 -20.51 -9.55
CA ARG A 31 6.14 -19.31 -9.27
C ARG A 31 6.87 -18.26 -8.42
N SER A 32 8.19 -18.37 -8.28
CA SER A 32 8.99 -17.63 -7.31
C SER A 32 9.18 -16.17 -7.75
N ASP A 33 8.43 -15.26 -7.12
CA ASP A 33 8.69 -13.80 -7.12
C ASP A 33 9.98 -13.45 -6.31
N PHE A 34 10.95 -14.37 -6.22
CA PHE A 34 12.14 -14.21 -5.39
C PHE A 34 13.04 -13.14 -5.99
N VAL A 35 13.22 -12.07 -5.22
CA VAL A 35 14.15 -10.99 -5.51
C VAL A 35 15.34 -11.17 -4.57
N PRO A 36 16.60 -11.12 -5.06
CA PRO A 36 17.76 -11.17 -4.20
C PRO A 36 17.75 -10.04 -3.14
N TYR A 37 18.17 -10.34 -1.91
CA TYR A 37 18.28 -9.36 -0.82
C TYR A 37 19.09 -8.12 -1.22
N SER A 38 20.18 -8.32 -1.98
CA SER A 38 20.99 -7.21 -2.49
C SER A 38 20.19 -6.25 -3.38
N GLU A 39 19.31 -6.78 -4.22
CA GLU A 39 18.46 -5.99 -5.09
C GLU A 39 17.34 -5.29 -4.31
N LEU A 40 16.73 -5.96 -3.32
CA LEU A 40 15.75 -5.34 -2.42
C LEU A 40 16.36 -4.17 -1.65
N HIS A 41 17.52 -4.36 -1.02
CA HIS A 41 18.22 -3.31 -0.29
C HIS A 41 18.64 -2.14 -1.20
N ARG A 42 19.12 -2.44 -2.41
CA ARG A 42 19.45 -1.41 -3.40
C ARG A 42 18.22 -0.56 -3.76
N LYS A 43 17.08 -1.19 -4.05
CA LYS A 43 15.83 -0.49 -4.39
C LYS A 43 15.32 0.35 -3.21
N LEU A 44 15.39 -0.16 -1.98
CA LEU A 44 15.02 0.60 -0.78
C LEU A 44 15.92 1.83 -0.60
N TYR A 45 17.23 1.68 -0.78
CA TYR A 45 18.18 2.79 -0.72
C TYR A 45 17.90 3.86 -1.80
N GLU A 46 17.58 3.44 -3.04
CA GLU A 46 17.17 4.34 -4.11
C GLU A 46 15.92 5.13 -3.75
N ILE A 47 14.89 4.46 -3.23
CA ILE A 47 13.65 5.11 -2.80
C ILE A 47 13.93 6.14 -1.69
N ASN A 48 14.76 5.79 -0.71
CA ASN A 48 15.12 6.73 0.37
C ASN A 48 15.84 7.98 -0.16
N ASN A 49 16.73 7.82 -1.15
CA ASN A 49 17.39 8.94 -1.81
C ASN A 49 16.39 9.82 -2.59
N GLU A 50 15.44 9.21 -3.30
CA GLU A 50 14.39 9.94 -4.01
C GLU A 50 13.46 10.70 -3.06
N LEU A 51 13.05 10.07 -1.95
CA LEU A 51 12.26 10.72 -0.89
C LEU A 51 12.99 11.95 -0.34
N SER A 52 14.30 11.83 -0.07
CA SER A 52 15.13 12.96 0.40
C SER A 52 15.15 14.12 -0.61
N LYS A 53 15.24 13.83 -1.90
CA LYS A 53 15.19 14.85 -2.97
C LYS A 53 13.82 15.53 -3.04
N LEU A 54 12.73 14.77 -2.97
CA LEU A 54 11.37 15.31 -2.98
C LEU A 54 11.11 16.20 -1.76
N GLU A 55 11.71 15.90 -0.61
CA GLU A 55 11.60 16.74 0.59
C GLU A 55 12.31 18.09 0.43
N LEU A 56 13.50 18.10 -0.16
CA LEU A 56 14.19 19.36 -0.48
C LEU A 56 13.39 20.19 -1.49
N GLN A 57 12.83 19.56 -2.52
CA GLN A 57 11.95 20.21 -3.50
C GLN A 57 10.70 20.78 -2.82
N ALA A 58 10.05 20.01 -1.95
CA ALA A 58 8.87 20.48 -1.20
C ALA A 58 9.19 21.71 -0.34
N ARG A 59 10.35 21.73 0.35
CA ARG A 59 10.80 22.89 1.13
C ARG A 59 11.04 24.11 0.25
N SER A 60 11.71 23.93 -0.88
CA SER A 60 11.95 25.03 -1.84
C SER A 60 10.65 25.64 -2.34
N ILE A 61 9.67 24.80 -2.72
CA ILE A 61 8.35 25.24 -3.17
C ILE A 61 7.61 26.01 -2.05
N GLN A 62 7.66 25.50 -0.81
CA GLN A 62 7.04 26.18 0.34
C GLN A 62 7.67 27.56 0.59
N THR A 63 8.99 27.68 0.54
CA THR A 63 9.70 28.95 0.67
C THR A 63 9.28 29.92 -0.44
N ARG A 64 9.27 29.45 -1.69
CA ARG A 64 8.84 30.26 -2.85
C ARG A 64 7.41 30.74 -2.74
N ILE A 65 6.49 29.91 -2.23
CA ILE A 65 5.09 30.28 -1.99
C ILE A 65 4.98 31.38 -0.92
N LYS A 66 5.75 31.29 0.17
CA LYS A 66 5.79 32.32 1.23
C LYS A 66 6.32 33.66 0.73
N GLU A 67 7.36 33.64 -0.10
CA GLU A 67 7.98 34.84 -0.69
C GLU A 67 7.07 35.52 -1.73
N MET A 68 6.24 34.75 -2.44
CA MET A 68 5.42 35.22 -3.57
C MET A 68 4.02 35.74 -3.14
N SER A 69 3.83 36.15 -1.88
CA SER A 69 2.55 36.56 -1.27
C SER A 69 1.85 37.80 -1.88
N GLY A 70 2.00 38.08 -3.18
CA GLY A 70 1.33 39.19 -3.86
C GLY A 70 1.24 39.16 -5.40
N LYS A 71 1.55 38.06 -6.11
CA LYS A 71 1.39 37.99 -7.59
C LYS A 71 0.72 36.69 -8.07
N ASP A 72 -0.52 36.84 -8.55
CA ASP A 72 -1.58 35.83 -8.73
C ASP A 72 -1.40 34.77 -9.84
N ARG A 73 -0.27 34.72 -10.55
CA ARG A 73 -0.07 33.72 -11.65
C ARG A 73 0.92 32.62 -11.32
N ASN A 74 2.02 32.94 -10.65
CA ASN A 74 3.08 31.97 -10.35
C ASN A 74 2.72 31.03 -9.18
N VAL A 75 1.80 31.46 -8.30
CA VAL A 75 1.36 30.66 -7.14
C VAL A 75 0.64 29.38 -7.57
N LYS A 76 -0.18 29.42 -8.63
CA LYS A 76 -0.88 28.24 -9.15
C LYS A 76 0.10 27.16 -9.65
N GLU A 77 1.16 27.58 -10.34
CA GLU A 77 2.19 26.67 -10.84
C GLU A 77 2.99 26.04 -9.71
N LEU A 78 3.39 26.81 -8.71
CA LEU A 78 4.06 26.30 -7.51
C LEU A 78 3.18 25.32 -6.72
N LEU A 79 1.88 25.58 -6.62
CA LEU A 79 0.95 24.66 -5.96
C LEU A 79 0.75 23.36 -6.76
N ASN A 80 0.72 23.43 -8.10
CA ASN A 80 0.72 22.23 -8.95
C ASN A 80 1.99 21.39 -8.75
N GLN A 81 3.16 22.03 -8.70
CA GLN A 81 4.43 21.36 -8.42
C GLN A 81 4.42 20.72 -7.02
N TRP A 82 3.92 21.43 -6.01
CA TRP A 82 3.79 20.88 -4.65
C TRP A 82 2.88 19.65 -4.62
N LEU A 83 1.71 19.73 -5.28
CA LEU A 83 0.79 18.61 -5.36
C LEU A 83 1.49 17.41 -6.00
N HIS A 84 2.16 17.61 -7.14
CA HIS A 84 2.95 16.58 -7.83
C HIS A 84 3.99 15.92 -6.90
N THR A 85 4.75 16.71 -6.14
CA THR A 85 5.72 16.22 -5.16
C THR A 85 5.07 15.33 -4.09
N VAL A 86 3.90 15.72 -3.58
CA VAL A 86 3.12 14.89 -2.66
C VAL A 86 2.69 13.58 -3.33
N GLN A 87 2.27 13.62 -4.60
CA GLN A 87 1.88 12.42 -5.35
C GLN A 87 3.03 11.43 -5.52
N MET A 88 4.22 11.95 -5.83
CA MET A 88 5.43 11.13 -5.99
C MET A 88 5.83 10.51 -4.65
N LYS A 89 5.80 11.28 -3.57
CA LYS A 89 6.09 10.78 -2.21
C LYS A 89 5.13 9.67 -1.78
N ASP A 90 3.83 9.82 -2.04
CA ASP A 90 2.81 8.78 -1.79
C ASP A 90 3.11 7.48 -2.56
N ASN A 91 3.56 7.58 -3.82
CA ASN A 91 3.86 6.41 -4.65
C ASN A 91 5.14 5.71 -4.18
N LEU A 92 6.16 6.47 -3.81
CA LEU A 92 7.41 5.93 -3.27
C LEU A 92 7.17 5.19 -1.95
N PHE A 93 6.38 5.73 -1.03
CA PHE A 93 6.05 5.02 0.21
C PHE A 93 5.29 3.71 -0.03
N LYS A 94 4.42 3.64 -1.04
CA LYS A 94 3.76 2.37 -1.40
C LYS A 94 4.78 1.35 -1.88
N LYS A 95 5.70 1.77 -2.76
CA LYS A 95 6.75 0.91 -3.30
C LYS A 95 7.72 0.45 -2.21
N GLU A 96 8.08 1.35 -1.30
CA GLU A 96 8.91 1.02 -0.12
C GLU A 96 8.21 -0.01 0.77
N SER A 97 6.93 0.20 1.10
CA SER A 97 6.14 -0.73 1.91
C SER A 97 6.04 -2.12 1.27
N GLU A 98 5.86 -2.19 -0.04
CA GLU A 98 5.83 -3.44 -0.79
C GLU A 98 7.18 -4.17 -0.72
N LEU A 99 8.29 -3.44 -0.91
CA LEU A 99 9.64 -4.00 -0.85
C LEU A 99 10.00 -4.48 0.57
N LEU A 100 9.67 -3.71 1.61
CA LEU A 100 9.88 -4.11 3.01
C LEU A 100 9.06 -5.35 3.37
N GLN A 101 7.82 -5.44 2.87
CA GLN A 101 7.01 -6.63 3.08
C GLN A 101 7.61 -7.84 2.36
N ARG A 102 8.06 -7.68 1.11
CA ARG A 102 8.72 -8.76 0.37
C ARG A 102 9.96 -9.27 1.11
N LEU A 103 10.80 -8.33 1.58
CA LEU A 103 11.97 -8.62 2.40
C LEU A 103 11.58 -9.44 3.63
N ARG A 104 10.58 -8.98 4.39
CA ARG A 104 10.16 -9.67 5.61
C ARG A 104 9.57 -11.06 5.35
N CYS A 105 8.82 -11.23 4.26
CA CYS A 105 8.33 -12.55 3.85
C CYS A 105 9.47 -13.51 3.53
N GLN A 106 10.52 -13.05 2.82
CA GLN A 106 11.69 -13.86 2.50
C GLN A 106 12.46 -14.25 3.77
N GLU A 107 12.64 -13.34 4.73
CA GLU A 107 13.30 -13.66 6.00
C GLU A 107 12.54 -14.74 6.79
N LEU A 108 11.21 -14.65 6.81
CA LEU A 108 10.37 -15.65 7.49
C LEU A 108 10.35 -16.99 6.73
N GLU A 109 10.43 -16.97 5.40
CA GLU A 109 10.55 -18.17 4.56
C GLU A 109 11.88 -18.89 4.79
N ASP A 110 12.99 -18.13 4.81
CA ASP A 110 14.32 -18.67 5.09
C ASP A 110 14.36 -19.26 6.51
N ARG A 111 13.86 -18.54 7.52
CA ARG A 111 13.81 -19.04 8.89
C ARG A 111 12.91 -20.27 9.06
N HIS A 112 11.77 -20.30 8.37
CA HIS A 112 10.90 -21.48 8.35
C HIS A 112 11.64 -22.69 7.77
N ALA A 113 12.38 -22.52 6.69
CA ALA A 113 13.14 -23.60 6.05
C ALA A 113 14.24 -24.14 6.97
N GLU A 114 14.96 -23.27 7.68
CA GLU A 114 15.98 -23.65 8.67
C GLU A 114 15.39 -24.51 9.80
N LEU A 115 14.30 -24.03 10.41
CA LEU A 115 13.62 -24.72 11.51
C LEU A 115 13.00 -26.04 11.07
N GLU A 116 12.36 -26.07 9.90
CA GLU A 116 11.78 -27.28 9.33
C GLU A 116 12.87 -28.34 9.07
N TYR A 117 14.02 -27.91 8.55
CA TYR A 117 15.15 -28.81 8.32
C TYR A 117 15.65 -29.42 9.63
N GLU A 118 15.85 -28.60 10.67
CA GLU A 118 16.25 -29.08 12.00
C GLU A 118 15.23 -30.07 12.57
N LEU A 119 13.94 -29.75 12.48
CA LEU A 119 12.87 -30.63 12.95
C LEU A 119 12.86 -31.97 12.19
N ARG A 120 13.06 -31.95 10.86
CA ARG A 120 13.17 -33.19 10.06
C ARG A 120 14.35 -34.06 10.49
N MET A 121 15.48 -33.45 10.84
CA MET A 121 16.66 -34.17 11.32
C MET A 121 16.36 -34.91 12.63
N LEU A 122 15.63 -34.29 13.56
CA LEU A 122 15.22 -34.92 14.82
C LEU A 122 14.17 -36.02 14.58
N LEU A 123 13.15 -35.74 13.74
CA LEU A 123 12.09 -36.69 13.41
C LEU A 123 12.57 -37.92 12.62
N ALA A 124 13.73 -37.86 11.97
CA ALA A 124 14.33 -39.03 11.34
C ALA A 124 14.71 -40.12 12.35
N LYS A 125 14.97 -39.74 13.61
CA LYS A 125 15.21 -40.66 14.72
C LYS A 125 13.88 -41.19 15.24
N GLN A 126 13.80 -42.49 15.54
CA GLN A 126 12.58 -43.07 16.14
C GLN A 126 12.36 -42.57 17.58
N ASP A 127 11.11 -42.34 17.97
CA ASP A 127 10.74 -41.79 19.30
C ASP A 127 11.24 -42.59 20.51
N ILE A 128 11.41 -43.91 20.33
CA ILE A 128 11.94 -44.80 21.37
C ILE A 128 13.45 -44.63 21.58
N LEU A 129 14.16 -44.07 20.59
CA LEU A 129 15.59 -43.79 20.64
C LEU A 129 15.87 -42.32 21.01
N LYS A 130 14.84 -41.48 21.08
CA LYS A 130 14.99 -40.05 21.38
C LYS A 130 15.21 -39.80 22.87
N THR A 131 16.13 -38.90 23.19
CA THR A 131 16.31 -38.40 24.56
C THR A 131 15.17 -37.43 24.92
N LYS A 132 15.05 -37.09 26.22
CA LYS A 132 14.04 -36.12 26.66
C LYS A 132 14.31 -34.72 26.08
N GLU A 133 15.59 -34.39 25.93
CA GLU A 133 16.07 -33.12 25.39
C GLU A 133 15.74 -33.01 23.90
N GLU A 134 15.92 -34.08 23.13
CA GLU A 134 15.52 -34.11 21.71
C GLU A 134 14.01 -33.92 21.55
N LYS A 135 13.19 -34.56 22.41
CA LYS A 135 11.72 -34.36 22.38
C LYS A 135 11.32 -32.93 22.76
N ALA A 136 11.95 -32.37 23.79
CA ALA A 136 11.71 -30.98 24.17
C ALA A 136 12.10 -30.00 23.04
N ARG A 137 13.20 -30.29 22.33
CA ARG A 137 13.62 -29.51 21.17
C ARG A 137 12.64 -29.61 20.00
N GLU A 138 12.08 -30.79 19.74
CA GLU A 138 11.01 -30.94 18.73
C GLU A 138 9.79 -30.08 19.05
N GLU A 139 9.36 -30.05 20.32
CA GLU A 139 8.25 -29.20 20.77
C GLU A 139 8.57 -27.70 20.61
N GLU A 140 9.79 -27.27 20.96
CA GLU A 140 10.26 -25.90 20.75
C GLU A 140 10.24 -25.52 19.27
N LEU A 141 10.81 -26.37 18.39
CA LEU A 141 10.84 -26.11 16.95
C LEU A 141 9.43 -26.04 16.33
N ILE A 142 8.50 -26.86 16.81
CA ILE A 142 7.09 -26.80 16.37
C ILE A 142 6.45 -25.48 16.81
N ALA A 143 6.67 -25.05 18.05
CA ALA A 143 6.17 -23.78 18.55
C ALA A 143 6.71 -22.59 17.73
N ASP A 144 8.01 -22.60 17.42
CA ASP A 144 8.65 -21.58 16.59
C ASP A 144 8.10 -21.57 15.15
N LEU A 145 7.86 -22.74 14.57
CA LEU A 145 7.25 -22.86 13.23
C LEU A 145 5.82 -22.29 13.20
N ILE A 146 5.01 -22.55 14.23
CA ILE A 146 3.67 -21.97 14.36
C ILE A 146 3.78 -20.45 14.47
N TYR A 147 4.67 -19.95 15.32
CA TYR A 147 4.91 -18.51 15.48
C TYR A 147 5.27 -17.84 14.14
N ILE A 148 6.11 -18.47 13.31
CA ILE A 148 6.45 -17.93 11.98
C ILE A 148 5.24 -17.93 11.05
N VAL A 149 4.40 -18.97 11.07
CA VAL A 149 3.17 -19.01 10.28
C VAL A 149 2.23 -17.88 10.68
N ASP A 150 2.06 -17.64 11.99
CA ASP A 150 1.27 -16.54 12.52
C ASP A 150 1.84 -15.18 12.07
N LYS A 151 3.17 -15.00 12.12
CA LYS A 151 3.81 -13.78 11.60
C LYS A 151 3.61 -13.58 10.10
N ARG A 152 3.59 -14.65 9.30
CA ARG A 152 3.27 -14.54 7.87
C ARG A 152 1.80 -14.18 7.65
N ALA A 153 0.88 -14.69 8.48
CA ALA A 153 -0.53 -14.31 8.44
C ALA A 153 -0.74 -12.83 8.81
N GLU A 154 -0.08 -12.34 9.87
CA GLU A 154 -0.09 -10.91 10.25
C GLU A 154 0.37 -10.00 9.12
N LEU A 155 1.40 -10.41 8.37
CA LEU A 155 1.89 -9.64 7.22
C LEU A 155 0.84 -9.56 6.11
N VAL A 156 0.08 -10.63 5.85
CA VAL A 156 -1.00 -10.63 4.85
C VAL A 156 -2.14 -9.70 5.29
N GLU A 157 -2.58 -9.77 6.54
CA GLU A 157 -3.61 -8.87 7.09
C GLU A 157 -3.16 -7.39 7.07
N SER A 158 -1.86 -7.13 7.31
CA SER A 158 -1.31 -5.79 7.24
C SER A 158 -1.44 -5.18 5.84
N VAL A 159 -1.39 -5.99 4.76
CA VAL A 159 -1.62 -5.51 3.37
C VAL A 159 -3.02 -4.96 3.21
N GLU A 160 -4.01 -5.68 3.74
CA GLU A 160 -5.41 -5.29 3.61
C GLU A 160 -5.66 -3.97 4.33
N ASN A 161 -5.08 -3.81 5.52
CA ASN A 161 -5.12 -2.57 6.29
C ASN A 161 -4.42 -1.40 5.58
N VAL A 162 -3.23 -1.64 5.00
CA VAL A 162 -2.51 -0.64 4.19
C VAL A 162 -3.33 -0.25 2.96
N LYS A 163 -3.95 -1.21 2.27
CA LYS A 163 -4.81 -0.98 1.10
C LYS A 163 -6.02 -0.12 1.45
N VAL A 164 -6.68 -0.38 2.59
CA VAL A 164 -7.78 0.44 3.10
C VAL A 164 -7.30 1.85 3.43
N LYS A 165 -6.16 2.00 4.10
CA LYS A 165 -5.58 3.32 4.46
C LYS A 165 -5.16 4.11 3.21
N VAL A 166 -4.58 3.46 2.21
CA VAL A 166 -4.22 4.07 0.92
C VAL A 166 -5.46 4.50 0.15
N ARG A 167 -6.53 3.69 0.14
CA ARG A 167 -7.82 4.05 -0.49
C ARG A 167 -8.44 5.28 0.19
N GLY A 168 -8.42 5.34 1.52
CA GLY A 168 -8.85 6.51 2.28
C GLY A 168 -8.06 7.77 1.92
N ARG A 169 -6.72 7.70 1.92
CA ARG A 169 -5.83 8.79 1.50
C ARG A 169 -6.05 9.23 0.05
N SER A 170 -6.28 8.28 -0.86
CA SER A 170 -6.58 8.59 -2.26
C SER A 170 -7.91 9.35 -2.41
N SER A 171 -8.93 8.98 -1.64
CA SER A 171 -10.22 9.68 -1.64
C SER A 171 -10.12 11.11 -1.08
N THR A 172 -9.46 11.28 0.07
CA THR A 172 -9.24 12.62 0.66
C THR A 172 -8.39 13.50 -0.25
N ARG A 173 -7.36 12.95 -0.89
CA ARG A 173 -6.53 13.67 -1.86
C ARG A 173 -7.32 14.08 -3.10
N LYS A 174 -8.12 13.21 -3.70
CA LYS A 174 -9.01 13.58 -4.83
C LYS A 174 -9.96 14.72 -4.46
N SER A 175 -10.48 14.70 -3.22
CA SER A 175 -11.30 15.81 -2.70
C SER A 175 -10.50 17.11 -2.60
N LEU A 176 -9.27 17.08 -2.08
CA LEU A 176 -8.38 18.25 -2.02
C LEU A 176 -8.00 18.76 -3.43
N GLU A 177 -7.68 17.88 -4.36
CA GLU A 177 -7.40 18.22 -5.76
C GLU A 177 -8.61 18.89 -6.44
N ASN A 178 -9.83 18.40 -6.19
CA ASN A 178 -11.05 19.00 -6.70
C ASN A 178 -11.32 20.38 -6.09
N LYS A 179 -11.12 20.53 -4.77
CA LYS A 179 -11.20 21.84 -4.09
C LYS A 179 -10.16 22.82 -4.66
N PHE A 180 -8.95 22.34 -4.91
CA PHE A 180 -7.86 23.11 -5.49
C PHE A 180 -8.17 23.55 -6.94
N LYS A 181 -8.67 22.65 -7.79
CA LYS A 181 -9.12 22.98 -9.15
C LYS A 181 -10.20 24.07 -9.12
N LYS A 182 -11.17 23.96 -8.20
CA LYS A 182 -12.23 24.97 -8.03
C LYS A 182 -11.66 26.33 -7.62
N LEU A 183 -10.73 26.37 -6.65
CA LEU A 183 -10.06 27.61 -6.22
C LEU A 183 -9.25 28.27 -7.35
N CYS A 184 -8.58 27.47 -8.17
CA CYS A 184 -7.84 27.97 -9.33
C CYS A 184 -8.76 28.59 -10.39
N LEU A 185 -9.92 27.97 -10.64
CA LEU A 185 -10.93 28.50 -11.57
C LEU A 185 -11.49 29.83 -11.07
N THR A 186 -11.83 29.96 -9.78
CA THR A 186 -12.36 31.21 -9.20
C THR A 186 -11.36 32.36 -9.28
N MET A 187 -10.06 32.09 -9.12
CA MET A 187 -9.00 33.09 -9.26
C MET A 187 -8.81 33.55 -10.72
N SER A 188 -9.12 32.71 -11.71
CA SER A 188 -9.09 33.12 -13.12
C SER A 188 -10.29 34.01 -13.51
N HIS A 189 -11.44 33.86 -12.86
CA HIS A 189 -12.62 34.72 -13.10
C HIS A 189 -12.58 36.06 -12.34
N ALA A 190 -11.89 36.11 -11.18
CA ALA A 190 -11.75 37.35 -10.40
C ALA A 190 -11.03 38.48 -11.16
N SER A 191 -10.14 38.14 -12.10
CA SER A 191 -9.43 39.12 -12.94
C SER A 191 -10.30 39.83 -13.99
N LEU A 192 -11.57 39.42 -14.19
CA LEU A 192 -12.49 40.01 -15.17
C LEU A 192 -13.42 41.09 -14.58
N LEU A 193 -13.42 41.31 -13.26
CA LEU A 193 -14.32 42.29 -12.61
C LEU A 193 -13.71 43.69 -12.40
N HIS A 194 -12.51 43.96 -12.91
CA HIS A 194 -11.88 45.30 -12.84
C HIS A 194 -11.63 45.95 -14.21
N LYS A 195 -12.63 45.93 -15.10
CA LYS A 195 -12.64 46.83 -16.27
C LYS A 195 -13.99 47.51 -16.46
N GLY A 196 -14.02 48.81 -16.12
CA GLY A 196 -14.81 49.81 -16.82
C GLY A 196 -16.18 50.18 -16.24
N SER A 197 -16.21 51.02 -15.20
CA SER A 197 -17.31 52.01 -15.04
C SER A 197 -16.77 53.37 -15.43
N SER A 198 -16.75 53.64 -16.74
CA SER A 198 -16.82 55.00 -17.27
C SER A 198 -18.30 55.34 -17.34
N ALA A 199 -18.82 56.01 -16.31
CA ALA A 199 -20.15 56.58 -16.33
C ALA A 199 -20.12 57.85 -17.21
N GLN A 200 -20.40 57.72 -18.50
CA GLN A 200 -20.88 58.84 -19.29
C GLN A 200 -22.38 58.98 -19.05
N ASN A 201 -22.76 60.08 -18.41
CA ASN A 201 -24.14 60.49 -18.24
C ASN A 201 -24.68 60.98 -19.59
N TYR A 202 -25.60 60.22 -20.20
CA TYR A 202 -26.42 60.69 -21.30
C TYR A 202 -27.83 60.98 -20.78
N SER A 203 -28.26 62.19 -21.10
CA SER A 203 -29.57 62.81 -20.93
C SER A 203 -30.78 61.86 -20.87
N THR A 204 -31.60 62.06 -19.85
CA THR A 204 -32.94 61.49 -19.70
C THR A 204 -33.90 62.12 -20.70
N ARG A 205 -34.29 61.38 -21.74
CA ARG A 205 -35.50 61.69 -22.52
C ARG A 205 -36.52 60.57 -22.35
N LYS A 206 -37.61 60.94 -21.69
CA LYS A 206 -38.84 60.17 -21.52
C LYS A 206 -39.29 59.57 -22.86
N ASP A 207 -39.65 58.29 -22.86
CA ASP A 207 -40.83 57.89 -23.62
C ASP A 207 -41.58 56.72 -22.99
N ARG A 208 -42.90 56.87 -23.01
CA ARG A 208 -43.88 56.03 -22.34
C ARG A 208 -44.22 54.82 -23.22
N LYS A 209 -44.07 53.65 -22.60
CA LYS A 209 -44.84 52.39 -22.75
C LYS A 209 -46.15 52.51 -23.53
N SER A 210 -46.31 51.70 -24.59
CA SER A 210 -47.59 51.10 -25.05
C SER A 210 -47.30 50.01 -26.10
N ARG A 211 -47.37 48.74 -25.71
CA ARG A 211 -48.48 47.79 -26.00
C ARG A 211 -48.41 47.16 -27.41
N ALA A 212 -48.02 45.89 -27.45
CA ALA A 212 -48.52 44.94 -28.44
C ALA A 212 -48.41 43.51 -27.86
N SER A 213 -49.54 42.95 -27.43
CA SER A 213 -49.71 41.50 -27.33
C SER A 213 -50.86 41.12 -28.23
N SER A 214 -50.45 40.53 -29.35
CA SER A 214 -51.26 39.89 -30.36
C SER A 214 -52.12 38.79 -29.74
N ILE A 215 -53.44 38.89 -29.90
CA ILE A 215 -54.38 37.77 -29.71
C ILE A 215 -55.37 37.83 -30.88
N PHE A 216 -55.15 36.97 -31.87
CA PHE A 216 -56.23 36.44 -32.70
C PHE A 216 -55.88 34.99 -33.05
N ARG A 217 -56.61 34.04 -32.46
CA ARG A 217 -56.78 32.69 -32.99
C ARG A 217 -58.27 32.50 -33.25
N PHE A 218 -58.59 32.32 -34.52
CA PHE A 218 -59.82 31.75 -35.05
C PHE A 218 -60.05 30.33 -34.52
N LYS A 219 -61.28 30.00 -34.11
CA LYS A 219 -62.07 28.91 -34.74
C LYS A 219 -63.53 28.85 -34.24
N ASN A 220 -64.43 28.88 -35.24
CA ASN A 220 -65.70 28.16 -35.42
C ASN A 220 -66.61 27.93 -34.21
N ASN A 221 -67.82 28.49 -34.21
CA ASN A 221 -69.00 27.96 -34.91
C ASN A 221 -70.07 29.06 -35.01
#